data_AF-X0YS60-F1
#
_entry.id   AF-X0YS60-F1
#
_cell.length_a   1.000
_cell.length_b   1.000
_cell.length_c   1.000
_cell.angle_alpha   90.00
_cell.angle_beta   90.00
_cell.angle_gamma   90.00
#
_symmetry.space_group_name_H-M   'P 1'
#
loop_
_entity.id
_entity.type
_entity.pdbx_description
1 polymer ?
#
loop_
_entity_poly.entity_id
_entity_poly.type
_entity_poly.pdbx_seq_one_letter_code
_entity_poly.pdbx_strand_id
1 'polypeptide(L)' 'MVSSKAGEVQRIQPRIVPDKESGLSEVRFWHEDEFLGIQKVKNSDLNLVYFNF' A
#
# COMPACT_ATOMS: atom_id res chain seq x y z
N MET A 1 -1.27 -22.04 -32.48
CA MET A 1 -0.35 -21.39 -31.52
C MET A 1 -1.03 -20.13 -31.04
N VAL A 2 -1.57 -20.12 -29.82
CA VAL A 2 -2.07 -18.88 -29.21
C VAL A 2 -0.98 -18.44 -28.24
N SER A 3 -0.28 -17.37 -28.57
CA SER A 3 0.65 -16.73 -27.65
C SER A 3 -0.18 -16.14 -26.51
N SER A 4 -0.17 -16.79 -25.35
CA SER A 4 -0.65 -16.18 -24.13
C SER A 4 0.34 -15.09 -23.76
N LYS A 5 0.00 -13.82 -24.04
CA LYS A 5 0.73 -12.66 -23.53
C LYS A 5 0.74 -12.78 -22.01
N ALA A 6 1.89 -13.11 -21.42
CA ALA A 6 2.06 -13.12 -19.98
C ALA A 6 1.62 -11.75 -19.45
N GLY A 7 0.65 -11.72 -18.54
CA GLY A 7 0.12 -10.47 -17.97
C GLY A 7 1.27 -9.62 -17.44
N GLU A 8 1.33 -8.37 -17.87
CA GLU A 8 2.37 -7.43 -17.48
C GLU A 8 2.35 -7.30 -15.94
N VAL A 9 3.49 -7.57 -15.29
CA VAL A 9 3.64 -7.45 -13.84
C VAL A 9 3.58 -5.95 -13.49
N GLN A 10 2.42 -5.49 -13.04
CA GLN A 10 2.27 -4.11 -12.59
C GLN A 10 2.89 -3.95 -11.21
N ARG A 11 3.84 -3.00 -11.09
CA ARG A 11 4.46 -2.67 -9.81
C ARG A 11 3.58 -1.70 -9.05
N ILE A 12 3.05 -2.15 -7.92
CA ILE A 12 2.31 -1.31 -6.97
C ILE A 12 3.26 -0.78 -5.89
N GLN A 13 3.09 0.49 -5.55
CA GLN A 13 3.89 1.20 -4.55
C GLN A 13 2.97 1.60 -3.38
N PRO A 14 2.85 0.75 -2.34
CA PRO A 14 2.08 1.11 -1.16
C PRO A 14 2.83 2.16 -0.33
N ARG A 15 2.08 3.14 0.21
CA ARG A 15 2.57 4.14 1.18
C ARG A 15 1.64 4.12 2.40
N ILE A 16 2.20 4.03 3.60
CA ILE A 16 1.42 3.92 4.84
C ILE A 16 1.55 5.23 5.62
N VAL A 17 0.42 5.81 6.00
CA VAL A 17 0.33 6.99 6.88
C VAL A 17 -0.37 6.56 8.17
N PRO A 18 0.37 6.29 9.24
CA PRO A 18 -0.23 5.91 10.51
C PRO A 18 -0.81 7.13 11.23
N ASP A 19 -2.04 6.99 11.73
CA ASP A 19 -2.64 7.91 12.69
C ASP A 19 -2.60 7.27 14.09
N LYS A 20 -1.85 7.90 14.98
CA LYS A 20 -1.67 7.43 16.37
C LYS A 20 -2.89 7.71 17.24
N GLU A 21 -3.69 8.72 16.93
CA GLU A 21 -4.84 9.12 17.73
C GLU A 21 -6.01 8.17 17.51
N SER A 22 -6.36 7.89 16.26
CA SER A 22 -7.44 6.94 15.94
C SER A 22 -7.00 5.46 16.01
N GLY A 23 -5.69 5.19 16.00
CA GLY A 23 -5.17 3.82 15.92
C GLY A 23 -5.34 3.16 14.55
N LEU A 24 -5.65 3.95 13.51
CA LEU A 24 -5.80 3.50 12.13
C LEU A 24 -4.68 4.03 11.25
N SER A 25 -4.34 3.27 10.20
CA SER A 25 -3.40 3.67 9.17
C SER A 25 -4.12 3.77 7.84
N GLU A 26 -3.79 4.79 7.05
CA GLU A 26 -4.14 4.86 5.64
C GLU A 26 -3.05 4.21 4.81
N VAL A 27 -3.41 3.17 4.06
CA VAL A 27 -2.57 2.57 3.02
C VAL A 27 -2.99 3.15 1.68
N ARG A 28 -2.09 3.85 1.00
CA ARG A 28 -2.31 4.48 -0.31
C ARG A 28 -1.58 3.69 -1.37
N PHE A 29 -2.29 3.31 -2.43
CA PHE A 29 -1.74 2.53 -3.54
C PHE A 29 -1.41 3.44 -4.72
N TRP A 30 -0.21 3.29 -5.26
CA TRP A 30 0.28 4.06 -6.39
C TRP A 30 0.85 3.14 -7.48
N HIS A 31 0.73 3.56 -8.74
CA HIS A 31 1.37 2.94 -9.90
C HIS A 31 1.79 4.04 -10.87
N GLU A 32 3.08 4.11 -11.23
CA GLU A 32 3.58 5.13 -12.18
C GLU A 32 3.12 6.56 -11.85
N ASP A 33 3.18 6.92 -10.56
CA ASP A 33 2.70 8.20 -10.01
C ASP A 33 1.17 8.44 -10.12
N GLU A 34 0.41 7.48 -10.64
CA GLU A 34 -1.05 7.44 -10.56
C GLU A 34 -1.51 6.90 -9.20
N PHE A 35 -2.43 7.62 -8.58
CA PHE A 35 -3.07 7.21 -7.34
C PHE A 35 -4.24 6.27 -7.62
N LEU A 36 -4.18 5.06 -7.08
CA LEU A 36 -5.17 4.01 -7.33
C LEU A 36 -6.24 3.89 -6.24
N GLY A 37 -5.94 4.36 -5.01
CA GLY A 37 -6.92 4.35 -3.92
C GLY A 37 -6.32 4.26 -2.51
N ILE A 38 -7.23 4.19 -1.53
CA ILE A 38 -6.92 4.12 -0.09
C ILE A 38 -7.62 2.92 0.54
N GLN A 39 -6.93 2.29 1.47
CA GLN A 39 -7.51 1.38 2.45
C GLN A 39 -7.19 1.85 3.87
N LYS A 40 -8.18 1.80 4.77
CA LYS A 40 -7.95 1.99 6.20
C LYS A 40 -7.76 0.64 6.87
N VAL A 41 -6.72 0.53 7.68
CA VAL A 41 -6.37 -0.69 8.43
C VAL A 41 -6.01 -0.32 9.86
N LYS A 42 -6.16 -1.24 10.81
CA LYS A 42 -5.73 -0.98 12.20
C LYS A 42 -4.22 -0.97 12.28
N ASN A 43 -3.66 -0.09 13.11
CA ASN A 43 -2.21 -0.04 13.34
C ASN A 43 -1.69 -1.36 13.92
N SER A 44 -2.51 -2.08 14.71
CA SER A 44 -2.19 -3.39 15.28
C SER A 44 -2.00 -4.49 14.24
N ASP A 45 -2.63 -4.35 13.07
CA ASP A 45 -2.61 -5.36 12.02
C ASP A 45 -1.41 -5.17 11.07
N LEU A 46 -0.70 -4.04 11.22
CA LEU A 46 0.50 -3.70 10.47
C LEU A 46 1.74 -3.93 11.32
N ASN A 47 2.78 -4.52 10.72
CA ASN A 47 4.12 -4.56 11.32
C ASN A 47 4.83 -3.22 11.11
N LEU A 48 4.30 -2.15 11.71
CA LEU A 48 4.91 -0.83 11.66
C LEU A 48 6.20 -0.83 12.48
N VAL A 49 7.34 -0.75 11.80
CA VAL A 49 8.63 -0.54 12.47
C VAL A 49 8.65 0.89 12.98
N TYR A 50 8.49 1.05 14.29
CA TYR A 50 8.67 2.34 14.96
C TYR A 50 10.16 2.63 15.09
N PHE A 51 10.66 3.56 14.27
CA PHE A 51 11.97 4.17 14.52
C PHE A 51 11.81 5.22 15.61
N ASN A 52 12.35 4.94 16.80
CA ASN A 52 12.56 5.96 17.82
C ASN A 52 13.76 6.80 17.39
N PHE A 53 13.53 8.05 16.99
CA PHE A 53 14.55 9.08 16.82
C PHE A 53 14.42 10.12 17.92
#